data_AF-A0A1M6TL78-F1
#
_entry.id   AF-A0A1M6TL78-F1
#
_cell.length_a   1.000
_cell.length_b   1.000
_cell.length_c   1.000
_cell.angle_alpha   90.00
_cell.angle_beta   90.00
_cell.angle_gamma   90.00
#
_symmetry.space_group_name_H-M   'P 1'
#
loop_
_entity.id
_entity.type
_entity.pdbx_description
1 polymer ?
#
loop_
_entity_poly.entity_id
_entity_poly.type
_entity_poly.pdbx_seq_one_letter_code
_entity_poly.pdbx_strand_id
1 'polypeptide(L)'
;MTECSRGRQRRQIQDKVREFAKEFAKELHVVGLMNMQLAVKDGENEEASQAKMLAFSFDERGDCTRSVPLYMIEVNPRASRTVPFVSKSIGVPLASYASRCMLGETLEQIGFTEEVHVPYVSVKEAVFPFVKFPGVDITLSPEMKASKRVKRKYARIFSFDEREDCTRSVQFYR
;
A
#
# COMPACT_ATOMS: atom_id res chain seq x y z
N MET A 1 -13.27 -13.19 20.46
CA MET A 1 -12.16 -13.48 19.52
C MET A 1 -10.96 -12.66 19.99
N THR A 2 -9.94 -13.32 20.53
CA THR A 2 -8.75 -12.70 21.14
C THR A 2 -7.90 -11.97 20.09
N GLU A 3 -7.24 -10.87 20.46
CA GLU A 3 -6.37 -10.07 19.56
C GLU A 3 -5.31 -10.91 18.82
N CYS A 4 -4.87 -12.01 19.43
CA CYS A 4 -3.97 -12.99 18.82
C CYS A 4 -4.49 -13.57 17.49
N SER A 5 -5.80 -13.82 17.38
CA SER A 5 -6.43 -14.34 16.15
C SER A 5 -6.41 -13.33 15.00
N ARG A 6 -6.66 -12.05 15.28
CA ARG A 6 -6.62 -10.96 14.29
C ARG A 6 -5.20 -10.68 13.80
N GLY A 7 -4.20 -10.75 14.70
CA GLY A 7 -2.79 -10.56 14.34
C GLY A 7 -2.25 -11.66 13.42
N ARG A 8 -2.67 -12.92 13.62
CA ARG A 8 -2.30 -14.03 12.74
C ARG A 8 -2.92 -13.87 11.34
N GLN A 9 -4.21 -13.55 11.28
CA GLN A 9 -4.94 -13.33 10.03
C GLN A 9 -4.35 -12.20 9.18
N ARG A 10 -3.95 -11.07 9.80
CA ARG A 10 -3.30 -9.94 9.09
C ARG A 10 -2.00 -10.36 8.39
N ARG A 11 -1.18 -11.19 9.03
CA ARG A 11 0.09 -11.67 8.46
C ARG A 11 -0.15 -12.52 7.21
N GLN A 12 -1.08 -13.47 7.27
CA GLN A 12 -1.45 -14.28 6.10
C GLN A 12 -1.94 -13.46 4.92
N ILE A 13 -2.79 -12.45 5.17
CA ILE A 13 -3.26 -11.57 4.10
C ILE A 13 -2.09 -10.82 3.47
N GLN A 14 -1.17 -10.28 4.27
CA GLN A 14 0.02 -9.59 3.76
C GLN A 14 0.92 -10.53 2.95
N ASP A 15 1.13 -11.76 3.41
CA ASP A 15 1.95 -12.75 2.70
C ASP A 15 1.34 -13.10 1.33
N LYS A 16 0.01 -13.23 1.25
CA LYS A 16 -0.69 -13.40 -0.03
C LYS A 16 -0.60 -12.19 -0.94
N VAL A 17 -0.71 -10.98 -0.40
CA VAL A 17 -0.49 -9.76 -1.19
C VAL A 17 0.94 -9.73 -1.76
N ARG A 18 1.95 -10.18 -1.01
CA ARG A 18 3.34 -10.29 -1.49
C ARG A 18 3.49 -11.31 -2.61
N GLU A 19 2.85 -12.48 -2.50
CA GLU A 19 2.84 -13.49 -3.57
C GLU A 19 2.27 -12.90 -4.87
N PHE A 20 1.10 -12.26 -4.81
CA PHE A 20 0.51 -11.62 -5.99
C PHE A 20 1.39 -10.53 -6.57
N ALA A 21 2.00 -9.69 -5.72
CA ALA A 21 2.92 -8.66 -6.20
C ALA A 21 4.04 -9.25 -7.07
N LYS A 22 4.60 -10.41 -6.66
CA LYS A 22 5.65 -11.11 -7.43
C LYS A 22 5.13 -11.70 -8.72
N GLU A 23 3.94 -12.30 -8.71
CA GLU A 23 3.31 -12.87 -9.91
C GLU A 23 3.01 -11.79 -10.95
N PHE A 24 2.36 -10.70 -10.55
CA PHE A 24 2.06 -9.58 -11.44
C PHE A 24 3.32 -8.91 -11.99
N ALA A 25 4.37 -8.77 -11.17
CA ALA A 25 5.64 -8.21 -11.63
C ALA A 25 6.26 -9.04 -12.76
N LYS A 26 6.18 -10.38 -12.66
CA LYS A 26 6.67 -11.31 -13.68
C LYS A 26 5.81 -11.28 -14.94
N GLU A 27 4.49 -11.38 -14.77
CA GLU A 27 3.53 -11.45 -15.88
C GLU A 27 3.48 -10.16 -16.70
N LEU A 28 3.56 -9.00 -16.04
CA LEU A 28 3.57 -7.70 -16.71
C LEU A 28 4.98 -7.27 -17.14
N HIS A 29 5.98 -8.13 -16.99
CA HIS A 29 7.40 -7.85 -17.30
C HIS A 29 7.88 -6.50 -16.73
N VAL A 30 7.54 -6.23 -15.47
CA VAL A 30 7.84 -4.95 -14.84
C VAL A 30 9.34 -4.80 -14.65
N VAL A 31 9.89 -3.71 -15.18
CA VAL A 31 11.24 -3.25 -14.88
C VAL A 31 11.15 -1.90 -14.15
N GLY A 32 11.60 -1.88 -12.89
CA GLY A 32 11.54 -0.70 -12.03
C GLY A 32 10.40 -0.74 -11.00
N LEU A 33 9.58 0.31 -10.92
CA LEU A 33 8.54 0.44 -9.89
C LEU A 33 7.17 -0.01 -10.40
N MET A 34 6.44 -0.71 -9.53
CA MET A 34 5.02 -1.03 -9.71
C MET A 34 4.23 -0.66 -8.46
N ASN A 35 2.96 -0.35 -8.64
CA ASN A 35 1.99 -0.20 -7.56
C ASN A 35 0.74 -1.03 -7.85
N MET A 36 0.31 -1.80 -6.85
CA MET A 36 -0.95 -2.55 -6.86
C MET A 36 -1.91 -1.96 -5.83
N GLN A 37 -3.19 -1.95 -6.16
CA GLN A 37 -4.27 -1.55 -5.25
C GLN A 37 -5.24 -2.72 -5.11
N LEU A 38 -5.53 -3.09 -3.86
CA LEU A 38 -6.45 -4.19 -3.55
C LEU A 38 -7.50 -3.70 -2.55
N ALA A 39 -8.64 -4.37 -2.54
CA ALA A 39 -9.62 -4.30 -1.45
C ALA A 39 -9.68 -5.64 -0.71
N VAL A 40 -9.84 -5.54 0.60
CA VAL A 40 -10.07 -6.66 1.51
C VAL A 40 -11.47 -6.44 2.07
N LYS A 41 -12.38 -7.40 1.92
CA LYS A 41 -13.75 -7.29 2.46
C LYS A 41 -13.97 -8.39 3.48
N ASP A 42 -14.29 -8.02 4.72
CA ASP A 42 -14.70 -8.98 5.73
C ASP A 42 -16.07 -9.58 5.35
N GLY A 43 -16.17 -10.90 5.36
CA GLY A 43 -17.33 -11.62 4.83
C GLY A 43 -18.57 -11.54 5.72
N GLU A 44 -19.60 -10.83 5.25
CA GLU A 44 -21.00 -11.02 5.67
C GLU A 44 -21.92 -11.50 4.53
N ASN A 45 -21.47 -11.50 3.27
CA ASN A 45 -22.33 -11.88 2.14
C ASN A 45 -21.76 -13.08 1.37
N GLU A 46 -22.49 -14.19 1.40
CA GLU A 46 -22.25 -15.44 0.68
C GLU A 46 -22.36 -15.31 -0.85
N GLU A 47 -22.88 -14.18 -1.35
CA GLU A 47 -23.09 -13.92 -2.79
C GLU A 47 -21.83 -13.52 -3.57
N ALA A 48 -20.71 -13.22 -2.91
CA ALA A 48 -19.44 -12.92 -3.61
C ALA A 48 -18.80 -14.17 -4.28
N SER A 49 -19.41 -15.34 -4.11
CA SER A 49 -18.92 -16.64 -4.58
C SER A 49 -19.01 -16.85 -6.11
N GLN A 50 -19.64 -15.94 -6.87
CA GLN A 50 -19.90 -16.14 -8.31
C GLN A 50 -19.09 -15.28 -9.28
N ALA A 51 -18.43 -14.21 -8.82
CA ALA A 51 -17.39 -13.58 -9.64
C ALA A 51 -16.16 -14.48 -9.60
N LYS A 52 -15.38 -14.56 -10.69
CA LYS A 52 -14.06 -15.23 -10.79
C LYS A 52 -13.06 -14.58 -9.80
N MET A 53 -13.31 -14.76 -8.53
CA MET A 53 -12.73 -14.03 -7.42
C MET A 53 -11.98 -15.05 -6.59
N LEU A 54 -10.71 -14.77 -6.33
CA LEU A 54 -9.78 -15.64 -5.61
C LEU A 54 -10.30 -15.91 -4.17
N ALA A 55 -11.27 -16.81 -4.05
CA ALA A 55 -11.79 -17.35 -2.81
C ALA A 55 -10.93 -18.56 -2.46
N PHE A 56 -9.96 -18.36 -1.56
CA PHE A 56 -9.14 -19.46 -1.05
C PHE A 56 -9.77 -20.04 0.22
N SER A 57 -9.99 -21.35 0.22
CA SER A 57 -10.40 -22.14 1.39
C SER A 57 -9.19 -22.85 2.01
N PHE A 58 -9.06 -22.83 3.34
CA PHE A 58 -8.11 -23.69 4.07
C PHE A 58 -8.79 -24.51 5.18
N ASP A 59 -8.31 -25.75 5.32
CA ASP A 59 -8.90 -26.94 5.97
C ASP A 59 -8.33 -27.19 7.40
N GLU A 60 -8.84 -28.21 8.10
CA GLU A 60 -8.82 -28.63 9.52
C GLU A 60 -7.47 -28.60 10.30
N ARG A 61 -6.38 -28.11 9.71
CA ARG A 61 -5.06 -27.93 10.36
C ARG A 61 -4.82 -26.54 10.94
N GLY A 62 -5.83 -25.67 10.91
CA GLY A 62 -5.86 -24.47 11.76
C GLY A 62 -5.23 -23.20 11.18
N ASP A 63 -5.71 -22.74 10.02
CA ASP A 63 -5.58 -21.32 9.67
C ASP A 63 -6.71 -20.78 8.75
N CYS A 64 -7.04 -19.50 8.96
CA CYS A 64 -8.29 -18.77 8.64
C CYS A 64 -9.50 -19.59 8.08
N THR A 65 -10.42 -19.96 8.98
CA THR A 65 -11.74 -20.57 8.71
C THR A 65 -12.80 -19.60 8.15
N ARG A 66 -12.39 -18.41 7.70
CA ARG A 66 -13.20 -17.49 6.88
C ARG A 66 -12.28 -16.96 5.79
N SER A 67 -12.50 -17.38 4.55
CA SER A 67 -11.84 -16.82 3.38
C SER A 67 -12.13 -15.33 3.37
N VAL A 68 -11.11 -14.49 3.62
CA VAL A 68 -11.26 -13.04 3.42
C VAL A 68 -11.04 -12.78 1.94
N PRO A 69 -12.07 -12.44 1.16
CA PRO A 69 -11.90 -12.22 -0.27
C PRO A 69 -10.96 -11.02 -0.51
N LEU A 70 -9.94 -11.27 -1.34
CA LEU A 70 -9.02 -10.28 -1.87
C LEU A 70 -9.45 -9.88 -3.28
N TYR A 71 -9.67 -8.59 -3.47
CA TYR A 71 -10.15 -8.00 -4.72
C TYR A 71 -9.02 -7.17 -5.32
N MET A 72 -8.54 -7.53 -6.50
CA MET A 72 -7.61 -6.68 -7.25
C MET A 72 -8.39 -5.51 -7.86
N ILE A 73 -7.97 -4.27 -7.59
CA ILE A 73 -8.58 -3.07 -8.15
C ILE A 73 -7.84 -2.67 -9.44
N GLU A 74 -6.53 -2.40 -9.31
CA GLU A 74 -5.68 -2.01 -10.43
C GLU A 74 -4.21 -2.31 -10.17
N VAL A 75 -3.44 -2.45 -11.24
CA VAL A 75 -1.98 -2.55 -11.22
C VAL A 75 -1.40 -1.47 -12.14
N ASN A 76 -0.48 -0.67 -11.61
CA ASN A 76 0.20 0.41 -12.29
C ASN A 76 1.70 0.07 -12.40
N PRO A 77 2.23 -0.37 -13.56
CA PRO A 77 3.66 -0.66 -13.76
C PRO A 77 4.48 0.64 -13.94
N ARG A 78 4.35 1.54 -12.97
CA ARG A 78 5.06 2.83 -12.92
C ARG A 78 5.15 3.30 -11.48
N ALA A 79 6.03 4.29 -11.25
CA ALA A 79 6.10 4.98 -9.98
C ALA A 79 4.74 5.60 -9.59
N SER A 80 4.30 5.31 -8.38
CA SER A 80 3.09 5.90 -7.80
C SER A 80 3.43 7.14 -6.96
N ARG A 81 2.40 7.89 -6.57
CA ARG A 81 2.53 9.02 -5.64
C ARG A 81 2.80 8.59 -4.19
N THR A 82 2.86 7.29 -3.90
CA THR A 82 3.21 6.75 -2.57
C THR A 82 4.70 6.44 -2.45
N VAL A 83 5.46 6.33 -3.54
CA VAL A 83 6.89 5.99 -3.51
C VAL A 83 7.71 6.93 -2.61
N PRO A 84 7.58 8.27 -2.68
CA PRO A 84 8.36 9.15 -1.79
C PRO A 84 8.04 8.96 -0.30
N PHE A 85 6.79 8.60 0.01
CA PHE A 85 6.37 8.29 1.37
C PHE A 85 7.05 7.00 1.84
N VAL A 86 6.90 5.91 1.08
CA VAL A 86 7.48 4.60 1.43
C VAL A 86 8.99 4.71 1.55
N SER A 87 9.67 5.36 0.60
CA SER A 87 11.12 5.58 0.65
C SER A 87 11.58 6.27 1.92
N LYS A 88 10.83 7.27 2.40
CA LYS A 88 11.17 7.96 3.64
C LYS A 88 10.90 7.09 4.87
N SER A 89 9.79 6.34 4.86
CA SER A 89 9.40 5.44 5.93
C SER A 89 10.36 4.29 6.15
N ILE A 90 10.97 3.74 5.10
CA ILE A 90 11.94 2.64 5.22
C ILE A 90 13.39 3.09 5.14
N GLY A 91 13.64 4.38 4.87
CA GLY A 91 14.99 4.93 4.73
C GLY A 91 15.71 4.54 3.43
N VAL A 92 14.99 4.07 2.41
CA VAL A 92 15.56 3.56 1.15
C VAL A 92 15.13 4.41 -0.05
N PRO A 93 16.06 4.85 -0.92
CA PRO A 93 15.74 5.65 -2.10
C PRO A 93 15.20 4.80 -3.25
N LEU A 94 13.98 4.23 -3.08
CA LEU A 94 13.35 3.31 -4.05
C LEU A 94 13.31 3.84 -5.50
N ALA A 95 13.09 5.13 -5.70
CA ALA A 95 13.10 5.73 -7.04
C ALA A 95 14.49 5.65 -7.71
N SER A 96 15.56 5.82 -6.93
CA SER A 96 16.94 5.69 -7.40
C SER A 96 17.24 4.24 -7.75
N TYR A 97 16.89 3.30 -6.86
CA TYR A 97 17.13 1.87 -7.08
C TYR A 97 16.38 1.35 -8.32
N ALA A 98 15.12 1.73 -8.46
CA ALA A 98 14.35 1.38 -9.65
C ALA A 98 14.93 1.96 -10.94
N SER A 99 15.50 3.17 -10.89
CA SER A 99 16.17 3.78 -12.05
C SER A 99 17.41 2.98 -12.43
N ARG A 100 18.20 2.51 -11.44
CA ARG A 100 19.33 1.60 -11.68
C ARG A 100 18.87 0.27 -12.29
N CYS A 101 17.76 -0.29 -11.82
CA CYS A 101 17.17 -1.48 -12.45
C CYS A 101 16.74 -1.25 -13.90
N MET A 102 16.15 -0.10 -14.21
CA MET A 102 15.82 0.26 -15.59
C MET A 102 17.06 0.44 -16.48
N LEU A 103 18.22 0.76 -15.89
CA LEU A 103 19.51 0.83 -16.58
C LEU A 103 20.25 -0.51 -16.67
N GLY A 104 19.67 -1.59 -16.12
CA GLY A 104 20.19 -2.95 -16.23
C GLY A 104 20.86 -3.51 -14.97
N GLU A 105 20.93 -2.76 -13.87
CA GLU A 105 21.46 -3.29 -12.61
C GLU A 105 20.44 -4.18 -11.89
N THR A 106 20.85 -5.36 -11.43
CA THR A 106 19.96 -6.26 -10.68
C THR A 106 19.79 -5.79 -9.23
N LEU A 107 18.71 -6.23 -8.58
CA LEU A 107 18.51 -5.98 -7.15
C LEU A 107 19.63 -6.57 -6.28
N GLU A 108 20.24 -7.68 -6.71
CA GLU A 108 21.42 -8.27 -6.06
C GLU A 108 22.63 -7.35 -6.13
N GLN A 109 22.92 -6.75 -7.30
CA GLN A 109 24.00 -5.77 -7.47
C GLN A 109 23.77 -4.50 -6.65
N ILE A 110 22.51 -4.11 -6.48
CA ILE A 110 22.12 -2.98 -5.64
C ILE A 110 22.21 -3.33 -4.14
N GLY A 111 22.17 -4.62 -3.79
CA GLY A 111 22.10 -5.09 -2.40
C GLY A 111 20.71 -4.91 -1.76
N PHE A 112 19.65 -4.96 -2.56
CA PHE A 112 18.27 -4.72 -2.11
C PHE A 112 17.34 -5.88 -2.50
N THR A 113 17.56 -7.05 -1.87
CA THR A 113 16.80 -8.29 -2.16
C THR A 113 15.73 -8.61 -1.12
N GLU A 114 15.84 -8.04 0.08
CA GLU A 114 14.95 -8.30 1.22
C GLU A 114 14.04 -7.11 1.53
N GLU A 115 12.84 -7.38 2.06
CA GLU A 115 11.93 -6.34 2.55
C GLU A 115 12.47 -5.71 3.85
N VAL A 116 12.43 -4.39 3.94
CA VAL A 116 12.89 -3.66 5.13
C VAL A 116 11.77 -3.60 6.16
N HIS A 117 12.00 -4.18 7.33
CA HIS A 117 11.13 -4.05 8.49
C HIS A 117 11.60 -2.92 9.41
N VAL A 118 10.70 -1.98 9.71
CA VAL A 118 10.97 -0.85 10.59
C VAL A 118 10.26 -1.04 11.94
N PRO A 119 10.87 -0.62 13.07
CA PRO A 119 10.29 -0.76 14.41
C PRO A 119 9.28 0.36 14.76
N TYR A 120 8.79 1.10 13.77
CA TYR A 120 7.90 2.24 13.97
C TYR A 120 6.80 2.26 12.91
N VAL A 121 5.69 2.90 13.23
CA VAL A 121 4.57 3.08 12.30
C VAL A 121 4.72 4.41 11.59
N SER A 122 4.62 4.42 10.26
CA SER A 122 4.53 5.65 9.47
C SER A 122 3.12 5.84 8.94
N VAL A 123 2.54 7.02 9.16
CA VAL A 123 1.19 7.39 8.72
C VAL A 123 1.28 8.51 7.70
N LYS A 124 0.55 8.36 6.58
CA LYS A 124 0.39 9.39 5.56
C LYS A 124 -1.01 9.98 5.65
N GLU A 125 -1.09 11.27 5.96
CA GLU A 125 -2.36 12.01 5.97
C GLU A 125 -2.43 12.99 4.80
N ALA A 126 -3.58 13.02 4.11
CA ALA A 126 -3.86 14.02 3.09
C ALA A 126 -4.41 15.30 3.74
N VAL A 127 -3.82 16.44 3.42
CA VAL A 127 -4.32 17.74 3.88
C VAL A 127 -5.02 18.42 2.71
N PHE A 128 -6.31 18.68 2.90
CA PHE A 128 -7.15 19.29 1.89
C PHE A 128 -7.24 20.81 2.10
N PRO A 129 -7.10 21.63 1.05
CA PRO A 129 -7.12 23.08 1.15
C PRO A 129 -8.55 23.64 1.20
N PHE A 130 -9.36 23.22 2.17
CA PHE A 130 -10.79 23.58 2.26
C PHE A 130 -11.02 25.10 2.36
N VAL A 131 -10.16 25.80 3.11
CA VAL A 131 -10.24 27.27 3.30
C VAL A 131 -10.10 28.04 1.98
N LYS A 132 -9.48 27.46 0.97
CA LYS A 132 -9.22 28.14 -0.31
C LYS A 132 -10.39 28.05 -1.30
N PHE A 133 -11.44 27.25 -1.02
CA PHE A 133 -12.55 27.02 -1.94
C PHE A 133 -13.91 27.00 -1.21
N PRO A 134 -14.42 28.17 -0.77
CA PRO A 134 -15.74 28.25 -0.17
C PRO A 134 -16.82 27.83 -1.17
N GLY A 135 -17.82 27.07 -0.71
CA GLY A 135 -18.93 26.58 -1.53
C GLY A 135 -18.68 25.30 -2.33
N VAL A 136 -17.49 24.68 -2.22
CA VAL A 136 -17.23 23.36 -2.82
C VAL A 136 -17.67 22.25 -1.86
N ASP A 137 -18.36 21.23 -2.39
CA ASP A 137 -18.70 20.03 -1.64
C ASP A 137 -17.44 19.26 -1.20
N ILE A 138 -17.27 19.19 0.12
CA ILE A 138 -16.13 18.57 0.82
C ILE A 138 -16.30 17.05 1.01
N THR A 139 -17.37 16.46 0.49
CA THR A 139 -17.60 15.02 0.53
C THR A 139 -16.47 14.26 -0.19
N LEU A 140 -15.97 13.22 0.48
CA LEU A 140 -15.03 12.26 -0.08
C LEU A 140 -15.73 11.41 -1.14
N SER A 141 -15.11 11.30 -2.32
CA SER A 141 -15.64 10.59 -3.48
C SER A 141 -14.63 9.58 -4.03
N PRO A 142 -15.06 8.59 -4.84
CA PRO A 142 -14.15 7.70 -5.56
C PRO A 142 -13.20 8.47 -6.48
N GLU A 143 -13.66 9.60 -7.02
CA GLU A 143 -12.79 10.51 -7.74
C GLU A 143 -11.85 11.21 -6.76
N MET A 144 -10.56 11.07 -7.02
CA MET A 144 -9.57 11.85 -6.31
C MET A 144 -9.66 13.32 -6.75
N LYS A 145 -10.34 14.15 -5.95
CA LYS A 145 -10.40 15.61 -6.11
C LYS A 145 -9.00 16.24 -5.95
N ALA A 146 -8.28 16.33 -7.06
CA ALA A 146 -6.87 16.67 -7.14
C ALA A 146 -6.58 17.49 -8.41
N SER A 147 -7.11 18.70 -8.48
CA SER A 147 -7.05 19.51 -9.70
C SER A 147 -5.61 19.86 -10.12
N LYS A 148 -5.36 19.76 -11.43
CA LYS A 148 -4.08 20.06 -12.11
C LYS A 148 -3.78 21.56 -12.29
N ARG A 149 -4.67 22.46 -11.87
CA ARG A 149 -4.59 23.88 -12.28
C ARG A 149 -4.38 24.84 -11.11
N VAL A 150 -3.29 24.63 -10.37
CA VAL A 150 -2.89 25.30 -9.10
C VAL A 150 -3.54 24.65 -7.88
N LYS A 151 -2.75 23.85 -7.13
CA LYS A 151 -2.90 23.57 -5.69
C LYS A 151 -1.85 22.58 -5.21
N ARG A 152 -0.93 23.05 -4.37
CA ARG A 152 0.00 22.24 -3.57
C ARG A 152 -0.79 21.15 -2.84
N LYS A 153 -0.47 19.88 -3.05
CA LYS A 153 -0.97 18.79 -2.20
C LYS A 153 -0.04 18.69 -1.01
N TYR A 154 -0.54 19.02 0.17
CA TYR A 154 0.20 18.79 1.39
C TYR A 154 -0.13 17.37 1.87
N ALA A 155 0.89 16.56 2.08
CA ALA A 155 0.78 15.32 2.84
C ALA A 155 1.64 15.47 4.08
N ARG A 156 1.08 15.13 5.24
CA ARG A 156 1.86 15.01 6.46
C ARG A 156 2.26 13.56 6.64
N ILE A 157 3.55 13.35 6.86
CA ILE A 157 4.05 12.08 7.37
C ILE A 157 4.23 12.23 8.86
N PHE A 158 3.64 11.31 9.60
CA PHE A 158 3.91 11.11 11.01
C PHE A 158 4.60 9.76 11.18
N SER A 159 5.65 9.73 11.99
CA SER A 159 6.26 8.47 12.44
C SER A 159 6.03 8.34 13.94
N PHE A 160 5.49 7.20 14.35
CA PHE A 160 5.16 6.87 15.72
C PHE A 160 6.01 5.70 16.19
N ASP A 161 6.66 5.85 17.34
CA ASP A 161 7.37 4.75 18.02
C ASP A 161 6.36 3.83 18.74
N GLU A 162 6.81 2.70 19.30
CA GLU A 162 5.96 1.74 20.03
C GLU A 162 5.19 2.35 21.22
N ARG A 163 5.60 3.53 21.68
CA ARG A 163 4.94 4.32 22.73
C ARG A 163 3.89 5.31 22.20
N GLU A 164 3.57 5.26 20.90
CA GLU A 164 2.69 6.20 20.20
C GLU A 164 3.16 7.66 20.22
N ASP A 165 4.40 7.91 20.62
CA ASP A 165 5.02 9.24 20.54
C ASP A 165 5.35 9.57 19.08
N CYS A 166 4.86 10.72 18.60
CA CYS A 166 5.19 11.22 17.27
C CYS A 166 6.65 11.69 17.25
N THR A 167 7.55 10.81 16.80
CA THR A 167 9.00 11.06 16.77
C THR A 167 9.44 11.93 15.59
N ARG A 168 8.63 12.02 14.53
CA ARG A 168 8.96 12.85 13.35
C ARG A 168 7.70 13.29 12.60
N SER A 169 7.59 14.59 12.35
CA SER A 169 6.63 15.14 11.39
C SER A 169 7.39 15.72 10.18
N VAL A 170 7.06 15.25 8.98
CA VAL A 170 7.62 15.81 7.74
C VAL A 170 6.46 16.25 6.86
N GLN A 171 6.39 17.55 6.59
CA GLN A 171 5.44 18.10 5.65
C GLN A 171 6.06 18.10 4.25
N PHE A 172 5.40 17.44 3.30
CA PHE A 172 5.79 17.54 1.90
C PHE A 172 5.27 18.86 1.35
N TYR A 173 6.17 19.83 1.20
CA TYR A 173 5.94 21.03 0.43
C TYR A 173 6.38 20.77 -1.02
N ARG A 174 5.42 20.68 -1.93
CA ARG A 174 5.63 20.95 -3.36
C ARG A 174 4.69 22.09 -3.73
#